data_AF-A0A833WN50-F1
#
_entry.id   AF-A0A833WN50-F1
#
_cell.length_a   1.000
_cell.length_b   1.000
_cell.length_c   1.000
_cell.angle_alpha   90.00
_cell.angle_beta   90.00
_cell.angle_gamma   90.00
#
_symmetry.space_group_name_H-M   'P 1'
#
loop_
_entity.id
_entity.type
_entity.pdbx_description
1 polymer ?
#
loop_
_entity_poly.entity_id
_entity_poly.type
_entity_poly.pdbx_seq_one_letter_code
_entity_poly.pdbx_strand_id
1 'polypeptide(L)'
;MAPSTPKLFTPVTLGGKNPIQLKHRLKVNPNPSPLSRTTDGGLIISEATDISKQGNGYFGAPGVYTQEQVEAWKPVTKAVHAKGGKVFAQLWHTGRVSHPLNQPNG
;
A
#
# COMPACT_ATOMS: atom_id res chain seq x y z
N MET A 1 -27.61 -18.18 -17.35
CA MET A 1 -26.32 -17.71 -17.90
C MET A 1 -25.28 -17.84 -16.81
N ALA A 2 -24.21 -18.63 -17.01
CA ALA A 2 -23.13 -18.71 -16.03
C ALA A 2 -22.36 -17.37 -16.03
N PRO A 3 -22.01 -16.78 -14.88
CA PRO A 3 -21.21 -15.57 -14.85
C PRO A 3 -19.83 -15.88 -15.45
N SER A 4 -19.45 -15.18 -16.52
CA SER A 4 -18.11 -15.33 -17.09
C SER A 4 -17.10 -14.76 -16.11
N THR A 5 -16.20 -15.61 -15.59
CA THR A 5 -15.11 -15.15 -14.73
C THR A 5 -14.28 -14.08 -15.47
N PRO A 6 -14.11 -12.88 -14.89
CA PRO A 6 -13.29 -11.84 -15.51
C PRO A 6 -11.86 -12.32 -15.71
N LYS A 7 -11.28 -12.09 -16.89
CA LYS A 7 -9.88 -12.44 -17.18
C LYS A 7 -8.92 -11.61 -16.30
N LEU A 8 -7.81 -12.22 -15.89
CA LEU A 8 -6.85 -11.59 -14.96
C LEU A 8 -6.16 -10.34 -15.53
N PHE A 9 -5.91 -10.32 -16.84
CA PHE A 9 -5.19 -9.24 -17.53
C PHE A 9 -6.10 -8.23 -18.22
N THR A 10 -7.39 -8.20 -17.89
CA THR A 10 -8.28 -7.13 -18.38
C THR A 10 -8.27 -5.93 -17.43
N PRO A 11 -8.48 -4.71 -17.97
CA PRO A 11 -8.63 -3.52 -17.17
C PRO A 11 -9.72 -3.67 -16.09
N VAL A 12 -9.54 -2.99 -14.97
CA VAL A 12 -10.54 -2.91 -13.90
C VAL A 12 -10.66 -1.47 -13.40
N THR A 13 -11.89 -1.04 -13.19
CA THR A 13 -12.22 0.25 -12.59
C THR A 13 -12.44 0.04 -11.10
N LEU A 14 -11.77 0.83 -10.26
CA LEU A 14 -11.89 0.73 -8.80
C LEU A 14 -12.35 2.06 -8.20
N GLY A 15 -13.14 1.98 -7.13
CA GLY A 15 -13.70 3.14 -6.43
C GLY A 15 -15.05 3.61 -7.00
N GLY A 16 -15.76 4.44 -6.22
CA GLY A 16 -17.04 5.03 -6.62
C GLY A 16 -16.92 6.50 -7.03
N LYS A 17 -16.40 7.35 -6.12
CA LYS A 17 -16.12 8.76 -6.40
C LYS A 17 -14.72 8.89 -7.00
N ASN A 18 -14.62 9.47 -8.19
CA ASN A 18 -13.37 9.61 -8.97
C ASN A 18 -12.66 8.26 -9.20
N PRO A 19 -13.28 7.36 -9.98
CA PRO A 19 -12.76 6.00 -10.15
C PRO A 19 -11.38 5.99 -10.81
N ILE A 20 -10.56 5.03 -10.39
CA ILE A 20 -9.26 4.77 -11.00
C ILE A 20 -9.37 3.62 -11.99
N GLN A 21 -8.80 3.79 -13.19
CA GLN A 21 -8.70 2.73 -14.17
C GLN A 21 -7.33 2.05 -14.04
N LEU A 22 -7.33 0.77 -13.70
CA LEU A 22 -6.15 -0.07 -13.78
C LEU A 22 -6.09 -0.76 -15.15
N LYS A 23 -4.88 -1.00 -15.66
CA LYS A 23 -4.65 -1.70 -16.93
C LYS A 23 -4.75 -3.22 -16.79
N HIS A 24 -4.52 -3.77 -15.60
CA HIS A 24 -4.55 -5.21 -15.31
C HIS A 24 -4.77 -5.49 -13.82
N ARG A 25 -5.28 -6.67 -13.45
CA ARG A 25 -5.58 -7.04 -12.05
C ARG A 25 -4.39 -7.60 -11.27
N LEU A 26 -3.46 -8.27 -11.95
CA LEU A 26 -2.23 -8.80 -11.35
C LEU A 26 -1.07 -8.64 -12.34
N LYS A 27 0.08 -8.21 -11.85
CA LYS A 27 1.35 -8.35 -12.57
C LYS A 27 2.43 -8.76 -11.58
N VAL A 28 3.06 -9.91 -11.84
CA VAL A 28 4.22 -10.36 -11.08
C VAL A 28 5.44 -9.66 -11.65
N ASN A 29 6.16 -8.91 -10.81
CA ASN A 29 7.48 -8.41 -11.15
C ASN A 29 8.52 -9.32 -10.47
N PRO A 30 9.44 -9.95 -11.23
CA PRO A 30 10.42 -10.87 -10.67
C PRO A 30 11.52 -10.19 -9.84
N ASN A 31 11.60 -8.86 -9.83
CA ASN A 31 12.58 -8.14 -9.02
C ASN A 31 12.05 -7.90 -7.58
N PRO A 32 12.77 -8.37 -6.54
CA PRO A 32 12.30 -8.35 -5.15
C PRO A 32 12.24 -6.96 -4.50
N SER A 33 12.83 -5.91 -5.08
CA SER A 33 12.79 -4.57 -4.49
C SER A 33 11.38 -3.93 -4.61
N PRO A 34 10.79 -3.35 -3.54
CA PRO A 34 9.43 -2.78 -3.56
C PRO A 34 9.24 -1.70 -4.63
N LEU A 35 10.23 -0.83 -4.81
CA LEU A 35 10.24 0.20 -5.85
C LEU A 35 10.29 -0.38 -7.27
N SER A 36 10.90 -1.56 -7.46
CA SER A 36 10.93 -2.21 -8.76
C SER A 36 9.55 -2.76 -9.15
N ARG A 37 8.72 -3.18 -8.20
CA ARG A 37 7.45 -3.88 -8.45
C ARG A 37 6.36 -3.04 -9.11
N THR A 38 6.53 -1.72 -9.20
CA THR A 38 5.55 -0.85 -9.88
C THR A 38 5.55 -1.06 -11.38
N THR A 39 4.36 -1.08 -11.97
CA THR A 39 4.14 -1.15 -13.41
C THR A 39 3.08 -0.15 -13.84
N ASP A 40 3.17 0.33 -15.08
CA ASP A 40 2.20 1.25 -15.66
C ASP A 40 0.77 0.69 -15.59
N GLY A 41 -0.14 1.45 -14.98
CA GLY A 41 -1.53 1.07 -14.76
C GLY A 41 -1.75 -0.04 -13.73
N GLY A 42 -0.73 -0.45 -12.98
CA GLY A 42 -0.84 -1.38 -11.85
C GLY A 42 -1.20 -0.68 -10.53
N LEU A 43 -1.69 -1.46 -9.57
CA LEU A 43 -1.98 -1.02 -8.20
C LEU A 43 -1.00 -1.66 -7.21
N ILE A 44 -0.45 -0.83 -6.32
CA ILE A 44 0.28 -1.25 -5.13
C ILE A 44 -0.58 -0.92 -3.90
N ILE A 45 -0.67 -1.86 -2.98
CA ILE A 45 -1.07 -1.58 -1.59
C ILE A 45 0.23 -1.63 -0.79
N SER A 46 0.52 -0.58 -0.03
CA SER A 46 1.74 -0.51 0.78
C SER A 46 1.78 -1.62 1.82
N GLU A 47 2.94 -1.81 2.44
CA GLU A 47 3.02 -2.52 3.70
C GLU A 47 2.15 -1.86 4.79
N ALA A 48 1.90 -2.60 5.86
CA ALA A 48 1.11 -2.14 6.98
C ALA A 48 1.75 -0.88 7.60
N THR A 49 0.99 0.21 7.62
CA THR A 49 1.47 1.55 7.99
C THR A 49 0.72 2.04 9.21
N ASP A 50 1.46 2.24 10.32
CA ASP A 50 0.89 2.62 11.59
C ASP A 50 0.24 4.01 11.53
N ILE A 51 -0.93 4.14 12.17
CA ILE A 51 -1.71 5.38 12.22
C ILE A 51 -1.45 6.23 13.47
N SER A 52 -0.72 5.69 14.45
CA SER A 52 -0.36 6.37 15.69
C SER A 52 0.77 5.63 16.40
N LYS A 53 1.40 6.25 17.41
CA LYS A 53 2.36 5.58 18.29
C LYS A 53 1.76 4.34 18.97
N GLN A 54 0.51 4.44 19.46
CA GLN A 54 -0.21 3.34 20.10
C GLN A 54 -0.53 2.20 19.13
N GLY A 55 -0.73 2.52 17.85
CA GLY A 55 -1.02 1.53 16.80
C GLY A 55 0.15 0.62 16.46
N ASN A 56 1.38 1.02 16.83
CA ASN A 56 2.59 0.30 16.46
C ASN A 56 2.66 -1.07 17.13
N GLY A 57 2.79 -2.10 16.31
CA GLY A 57 2.93 -3.49 16.72
C GLY A 57 4.35 -4.01 16.75
N TYR A 58 5.19 -3.44 15.90
CA TYR A 58 6.43 -4.05 15.44
C TYR A 58 7.51 -2.98 15.30
N PHE A 59 8.66 -3.26 15.91
CA PHE A 59 9.84 -2.45 15.73
C PHE A 59 10.20 -2.34 14.24
N GLY A 60 10.41 -1.12 13.76
CA GLY A 60 10.75 -0.86 12.35
C GLY A 60 9.57 -0.79 11.38
N ALA A 61 8.33 -1.02 11.82
CA ALA A 61 7.16 -0.78 10.97
C ALA A 61 7.05 0.72 10.59
N PRO A 62 6.70 1.05 9.34
CA PRO A 62 6.54 2.44 8.94
C PRO A 62 5.27 3.04 9.56
N GLY A 63 5.29 4.35 9.79
CA GLY A 63 4.13 5.12 10.23
C GLY A 63 3.73 6.19 9.22
N VAL A 64 2.57 6.81 9.44
CA VAL A 64 2.09 7.99 8.70
C VAL A 64 1.38 9.00 9.61
N TYR A 65 1.87 9.14 10.85
CA TYR A 65 1.24 9.96 11.90
C TYR A 65 2.11 11.14 12.37
N THR A 66 3.29 11.30 11.78
CA THR A 66 4.17 12.46 11.96
C THR A 66 4.48 13.10 10.62
N GLN A 67 4.86 14.38 10.62
CA GLN A 67 5.20 15.07 9.37
C GLN A 67 6.44 14.46 8.73
N GLU A 68 7.43 14.08 9.52
CA GLU A 68 8.67 13.45 9.06
C GLU A 68 8.39 12.13 8.33
N GLN A 69 7.46 11.32 8.85
CA GLN A 69 7.01 10.10 8.18
C GLN A 69 6.28 10.41 6.86
N VAL A 70 5.41 11.42 6.82
CA VAL A 70 4.75 11.86 5.59
C VAL A 70 5.77 12.30 4.54
N GLU A 71 6.79 13.08 4.93
CA GLU A 71 7.88 13.47 4.04
C GLU A 71 8.67 12.26 3.53
N ALA A 72 8.96 11.28 4.39
CA ALA A 72 9.65 10.04 4.02
C ALA A 72 8.87 9.18 3.02
N TRP A 73 7.54 9.24 3.02
CA TRP A 73 6.68 8.55 2.04
C TRP A 73 6.63 9.21 0.65
N LYS A 74 6.92 10.51 0.55
CA LYS A 74 6.88 11.25 -0.73
C LYS A 74 7.78 10.65 -1.82
N PRO A 75 9.07 10.33 -1.60
CA PRO A 75 9.90 9.72 -2.64
C PRO A 75 9.36 8.37 -3.12
N VAL A 76 8.79 7.56 -2.21
CA VAL A 76 8.19 6.26 -2.54
C VAL A 76 6.98 6.44 -3.46
N THR A 77 6.02 7.25 -3.04
CA THR A 77 4.79 7.51 -3.83
C THR A 77 5.11 8.19 -5.16
N LYS A 78 6.08 9.12 -5.19
CA LYS A 78 6.59 9.75 -6.42
C LYS A 78 7.16 8.72 -7.38
N ALA A 79 7.96 7.77 -6.90
CA ALA A 79 8.54 6.71 -7.74
C ALA A 79 7.48 5.78 -8.33
N VAL A 80 6.41 5.47 -7.57
CA VAL A 80 5.28 4.70 -8.10
C VAL A 80 4.57 5.47 -9.21
N HIS A 81 4.23 6.74 -8.95
CA HIS A 81 3.51 7.57 -9.91
C HIS A 81 4.33 7.85 -11.18
N ALA A 82 5.64 8.02 -11.07
CA ALA A 82 6.54 8.22 -12.21
C ALA A 82 6.53 7.03 -13.19
N LYS A 83 6.19 5.82 -12.70
CA LYS A 83 6.02 4.60 -13.52
C LYS A 83 4.59 4.38 -14.01
N GLY A 84 3.67 5.33 -13.80
CA GLY A 84 2.26 5.21 -14.16
C GLY A 84 1.44 4.29 -13.25
N GLY A 85 2.01 3.85 -12.12
CA GLY A 85 1.31 3.03 -11.13
C GLY A 85 0.39 3.85 -10.23
N LYS A 86 -0.48 3.16 -9.49
CA LYS A 86 -1.28 3.71 -8.38
C LYS A 86 -0.84 3.06 -7.07
N VAL A 87 -0.86 3.81 -5.97
CA VAL A 87 -0.53 3.28 -4.63
C VAL A 87 -1.57 3.72 -3.62
N PHE A 88 -1.95 2.80 -2.73
CA PHE A 88 -2.80 3.03 -1.57
C PHE A 88 -2.06 2.59 -0.30
N ALA A 89 -2.19 3.36 0.78
CA ALA A 89 -1.61 2.99 2.06
C ALA A 89 -2.51 1.99 2.80
N GLN A 90 -1.97 0.87 3.27
CA GLN A 90 -2.65 0.00 4.22
C GLN A 90 -2.54 0.58 5.62
N LEU A 91 -3.56 1.31 6.06
CA LEU A 91 -3.61 1.86 7.42
C LEU A 91 -3.76 0.73 8.44
N TRP A 92 -2.95 0.78 9.50
CA TRP A 92 -2.83 -0.32 10.44
C TRP A 92 -2.82 0.11 11.89
N HIS A 93 -3.41 -0.75 12.72
CA HIS A 93 -3.34 -0.71 14.16
C HIS A 93 -3.24 -2.16 14.66
N THR A 94 -2.15 -2.49 15.33
CA THR A 94 -1.86 -3.89 15.69
C THR A 94 -2.72 -4.41 16.85
N GLY A 95 -3.12 -3.51 17.76
CA GLY A 95 -3.97 -3.87 18.90
C GLY A 95 -3.29 -4.87 19.82
N ARG A 96 -4.02 -5.91 20.26
CA ARG A 96 -3.55 -6.89 21.26
C ARG A 96 -2.30 -7.68 20.87
N VAL A 97 -1.93 -7.67 19.59
CA VAL A 97 -0.74 -8.39 19.09
C VAL A 97 0.54 -7.58 19.33
N SER A 98 0.43 -6.29 19.68
CA SER A 98 1.61 -5.47 19.94
C SER A 98 2.36 -5.90 21.19
N HIS A 99 3.69 -5.84 21.12
CA HIS A 99 4.56 -6.06 22.27
C HIS A 99 4.52 -4.84 23.20
N PRO A 100 4.46 -4.99 24.55
CA PRO A 100 4.43 -3.85 25.49
C PRO A 100 5.57 -2.85 25.26
N LEU A 101 6.78 -3.33 24.95
CA LEU A 101 7.93 -2.46 24.63
C LEU A 101 7.73 -1.54 23.41
N ASN A 102 6.77 -1.82 22.52
CA ASN A 102 6.43 -0.96 21.40
C ASN A 102 5.37 0.10 21.77
N GLN A 103 4.80 0.02 22.98
CA GLN A 103 3.74 0.89 23.45
C GLN A 103 4.28 2.10 24.22
N PRO A 104 3.56 3.24 24.18
CA PRO A 104 3.81 4.32 25.11
C PRO A 104 3.67 3.82 26.55
N ASN A 105 4.75 3.95 27.34
CA ASN A 105 4.83 3.60 28.76
C ASN A 105 4.87 2.10 29.12
N GLY A 106 5.07 1.21 28.15
CA GLY A 106 5.47 -0.19 28.40
C GLY A 106 4.53 -1.00 29.29
#